data_AF-A0A3B0UNJ7-F1
#
_entry.id   AF-A0A3B0UNJ7-F1
#
_cell.length_a   1.000
_cell.length_b   1.000
_cell.length_c   1.000
_cell.angle_alpha   90.00
_cell.angle_beta   90.00
_cell.angle_gamma   90.00
#
_symmetry.space_group_name_H-M   'P 1'
#
loop_
_entity.id
_entity.type
_entity.pdbx_description
1 polymer ?
#
loop_
_entity_poly.entity_id
_entity_poly.type
_entity_poly.pdbx_seq_one_letter_code
_entity_poly.pdbx_strand_id
1 'polypeptide(L)'
;MNYNLNKIVNFLFETGILAKTPRSGFPFLGSGEQSVAEHINRVGYIGFTLAMMAEDIDVAKVLEMCLFHDITETRISDANYVYQKYLKRDEKKLSMI
;
A
#
# COMPACT_ATOMS: atom_id res chain seq x y z
N MET A 1 0.07 13.91 -25.69
CA MET A 1 -0.98 13.53 -24.71
C MET A 1 -1.35 14.74 -23.89
N ASN A 2 -2.63 15.00 -23.64
CA ASN A 2 -3.07 16.10 -22.77
C ASN A 2 -3.43 15.51 -21.41
N TYR A 3 -2.54 15.66 -20.42
CA TYR A 3 -2.73 15.10 -19.09
C TYR A 3 -3.57 16.05 -18.22
N ASN A 4 -4.49 15.50 -17.44
CA ASN A 4 -5.18 16.28 -16.42
C ASN A 4 -4.28 16.40 -15.17
N LEU A 5 -3.47 17.46 -15.12
CA LEU A 5 -2.51 17.68 -14.04
C LEU A 5 -3.17 17.74 -12.65
N ASN A 6 -4.40 18.26 -12.54
CA ASN A 6 -5.11 18.31 -11.26
C ASN A 6 -5.43 16.91 -10.72
N LYS A 7 -5.81 15.96 -11.58
CA LYS A 7 -6.02 14.56 -11.15
C LYS A 7 -4.73 13.90 -10.69
N ILE A 8 -3.62 14.16 -11.39
CA ILE A 8 -2.30 13.62 -11.00
C ILE A 8 -1.87 14.20 -9.64
N VAL A 9 -2.02 15.51 -9.44
CA VAL A 9 -1.70 16.16 -8.18
C VAL A 9 -2.54 15.58 -7.04
N ASN A 10 -3.86 15.43 -7.24
CA ASN A 10 -4.73 14.80 -6.24
C ASN A 10 -4.29 13.38 -5.89
N PHE A 11 -3.95 12.56 -6.90
CA PHE A 11 -3.44 11.21 -6.69
C PHE A 11 -2.15 11.19 -5.86
N LEU A 12 -1.20 12.09 -6.14
CA LEU A 12 0.05 12.18 -5.39
C LEU A 12 -0.17 12.62 -3.94
N PHE A 13 -1.07 13.59 -3.71
CA PHE A 13 -1.44 14.00 -2.35
C PHE A 13 -2.16 12.88 -1.59
N GLU A 14 -3.07 12.17 -2.25
CA GLU A 14 -3.79 11.03 -1.67
C GLU A 14 -2.82 9.89 -1.32
N THR A 15 -1.88 9.57 -2.19
CA THR A 15 -0.80 8.60 -1.90
C THR A 15 0.04 9.02 -0.69
N GLY A 16 0.26 10.33 -0.51
CA GLY A 16 0.96 10.89 0.64
C GLY A 16 0.30 10.59 1.99
N ILE A 17 -0.99 10.25 2.01
CA ILE A 17 -1.71 9.83 3.23
C ILE A 17 -1.09 8.57 3.84
N LEU A 18 -0.51 7.67 3.03
CA LEU A 18 0.13 6.44 3.52
C LEU A 18 1.26 6.69 4.54
N ALA A 19 1.95 7.83 4.43
CA ALA A 19 3.00 8.22 5.39
C ALA A 19 2.42 8.71 6.74
N LYS A 20 1.11 8.96 6.79
CA LYS A 20 0.36 9.36 7.98
C LYS A 20 -0.57 8.26 8.49
N THR A 21 -0.85 7.23 7.70
CA THR A 21 -1.63 6.06 8.09
C THR A 21 -0.78 5.11 8.94
N PRO A 22 -1.09 4.89 10.22
CA PRO A 22 -0.38 3.94 11.06
C PRO A 22 -0.79 2.49 10.74
N ARG A 23 0.14 1.55 10.89
CA ARG A 23 -0.14 0.11 10.90
C ARG A 23 -0.92 -0.23 12.18
N SER A 24 -2.20 -0.52 12.01
CA SER A 24 -3.20 -0.76 13.05
C SER A 24 -3.01 -2.06 13.86
N GLY A 25 -2.03 -2.90 13.49
CA GLY A 25 -1.65 -4.08 14.26
C GLY A 25 -0.87 -3.78 15.55
N PHE A 26 -0.07 -2.71 15.58
CA PHE A 26 0.80 -2.40 16.72
C PHE A 26 0.09 -2.20 18.07
N PRO A 27 -1.09 -1.55 18.13
CA PRO A 27 -1.85 -1.46 19.37
C PRO A 27 -2.16 -2.81 20.03
N PHE A 28 -2.33 -3.89 19.25
CA PHE A 28 -2.54 -5.24 19.78
C PHE A 28 -1.25 -5.90 20.30
N LEU A 29 -0.08 -5.46 19.80
CA LEU A 29 1.23 -5.95 20.23
C LEU A 29 1.75 -5.24 21.49
N GLY A 30 1.13 -4.11 21.86
CA GLY A 30 1.46 -3.34 23.06
C GLY A 30 2.72 -2.46 22.95
N SER A 31 3.44 -2.52 21.84
CA SER A 31 4.55 -1.60 21.53
C SER A 31 4.86 -1.60 20.02
N GLY A 32 5.59 -0.57 19.58
CA GLY A 32 5.99 -0.38 18.18
C GLY A 32 5.11 0.60 17.41
N GLU A 33 5.66 1.16 16.35
CA GLU A 33 4.99 2.07 15.45
C GLU A 33 5.58 1.91 14.04
N GLN A 34 4.72 2.01 13.03
CA GLN A 34 5.11 2.03 11.63
C GLN A 34 3.98 2.66 10.83
N SER A 35 4.30 3.48 9.84
CA SER A 35 3.36 3.93 8.82
C SER A 35 3.19 2.89 7.72
N VAL A 36 2.10 2.97 6.96
CA VAL A 36 1.90 2.12 5.77
C VAL A 36 2.96 2.42 4.70
N ALA A 37 3.42 3.67 4.58
CA ALA A 37 4.51 4.02 3.66
C ALA A 37 5.84 3.31 4.00
N GLU A 38 6.23 3.28 5.28
CA GLU A 38 7.42 2.55 5.74
C GLU A 38 7.26 1.03 5.53
N HIS A 39 6.04 0.52 5.70
CA HIS A 39 5.72 -0.87 5.38
C HIS A 39 5.94 -1.17 3.89
N ILE A 40 5.33 -0.40 2.99
CA ILE A 40 5.45 -0.54 1.54
C ILE A 40 6.91 -0.44 1.09
N ASN A 41 7.69 0.49 1.64
CA ASN A 41 9.11 0.63 1.32
C ASN A 41 9.88 -0.67 1.63
N ARG A 42 9.69 -1.23 2.83
CA ARG A 42 10.33 -2.50 3.20
C ARG A 42 9.82 -3.68 2.37
N VAL A 43 8.53 -3.73 2.07
CA VAL A 43 7.94 -4.74 1.17
C VAL A 43 8.56 -4.66 -0.23
N GLY A 44 8.84 -3.46 -0.75
CA GLY A 44 9.53 -3.27 -2.03
C GLY A 44 10.93 -3.89 -2.04
N TYR A 45 11.74 -3.66 -1.00
CA TYR A 45 13.06 -4.27 -0.90
C TYR A 45 12.99 -5.80 -0.77
N ILE A 46 12.06 -6.31 0.06
CA ILE A 46 11.84 -7.76 0.21
C ILE A 46 11.41 -8.37 -1.12
N GLY A 47 10.43 -7.78 -1.79
CA GLY A 47 9.90 -8.23 -3.08
C GLY A 47 10.97 -8.23 -4.17
N PHE A 48 11.78 -7.18 -4.24
CA PHE A 48 12.94 -7.12 -5.14
C PHE A 48 13.92 -8.27 -4.88
N THR A 49 14.37 -8.46 -3.64
CA THR A 49 15.33 -9.51 -3.30
C THR A 49 14.79 -10.90 -3.63
N LEU A 50 13.52 -11.18 -3.29
CA LEU A 50 12.89 -12.47 -3.60
C LEU A 50 12.73 -12.68 -5.10
N ALA A 51 12.32 -11.66 -5.86
CA ALA A 51 12.19 -11.74 -7.31
C ALA A 51 13.54 -12.01 -7.99
N MET A 52 14.62 -11.42 -7.49
CA MET A 52 15.99 -11.67 -7.98
C MET A 52 16.49 -13.10 -7.69
N MET A 53 15.91 -13.80 -6.72
CA MET A 53 16.27 -15.17 -6.36
C MET A 53 15.41 -16.23 -7.07
N ALA A 54 14.33 -15.82 -7.74
CA ALA A 54 13.41 -16.71 -8.43
C ALA A 54 13.76 -16.84 -9.91
N GLU A 55 13.46 -17.99 -10.50
CA GLU A 55 13.53 -18.21 -11.95
C GLU A 55 12.25 -17.69 -12.62
N ASP A 56 12.38 -17.13 -13.82
CA ASP A 56 11.26 -16.69 -14.68
C ASP A 56 10.27 -15.66 -14.06
N ILE A 57 10.74 -14.77 -13.19
CA ILE A 57 9.95 -13.69 -12.59
C ILE A 57 10.27 -12.32 -13.19
N ASP A 58 9.23 -11.55 -13.50
CA ASP A 58 9.35 -10.13 -13.83
C ASP A 58 9.48 -9.28 -12.56
N VAL A 59 10.71 -8.85 -12.26
CA VAL A 59 11.05 -8.02 -11.10
C VAL A 59 10.30 -6.67 -11.12
N ALA A 60 10.12 -6.06 -12.31
CA ALA A 60 9.43 -4.78 -12.41
C ALA A 60 7.94 -4.96 -12.07
N LYS A 61 7.34 -6.08 -12.49
CA LYS A 61 5.96 -6.40 -12.13
C LYS A 61 5.79 -6.62 -10.62
N VAL A 62 6.73 -7.32 -9.98
CA VAL A 62 6.73 -7.52 -8.53
C VAL A 62 6.83 -6.18 -7.80
N LEU A 63 7.74 -5.31 -8.22
CA LEU A 63 7.89 -3.98 -7.62
C LEU A 63 6.63 -3.12 -7.80
N GLU A 64 5.99 -3.15 -8.97
CA GLU A 64 4.71 -2.49 -9.21
C GLU A 64 3.64 -3.00 -8.25
N MET A 65 3.52 -4.32 -8.07
CA MET A 65 2.59 -4.92 -7.12
C MET A 65 2.90 -4.48 -5.68
N CYS A 66 4.17 -4.52 -5.25
CA CYS A 66 4.59 -4.08 -3.93
C CYS A 66 4.24 -2.61 -3.66
N LEU A 67 4.41 -1.73 -4.66
CA LEU A 67 4.10 -0.30 -4.52
C LEU A 67 2.61 -0.04 -4.34
N PHE A 68 1.74 -0.81 -4.99
CA PHE A 68 0.30 -0.55 -5.03
C PHE A 68 -0.56 -1.47 -4.16
N HIS A 69 -0.01 -2.53 -3.55
CA HIS A 69 -0.81 -3.53 -2.84
C HIS A 69 -1.71 -2.96 -1.72
N ASP A 70 -1.25 -1.92 -1.04
CA ASP A 70 -1.97 -1.25 0.06
C ASP A 70 -2.47 0.15 -0.35
N ILE A 71 -2.51 0.50 -1.65
CA ILE A 71 -2.88 1.86 -2.09
C ILE A 71 -4.28 2.28 -1.64
N THR A 72 -5.20 1.33 -1.49
CA THR A 72 -6.56 1.58 -1.02
C THR A 72 -6.62 2.05 0.44
N GLU A 73 -5.57 1.81 1.23
CA GLU A 73 -5.51 2.20 2.64
C GLU A 73 -5.38 3.71 2.85
N THR A 74 -5.07 4.46 1.78
CA THR A 74 -5.24 5.93 1.72
C THR A 74 -6.67 6.38 2.02
N ARG A 75 -7.68 5.55 1.71
CA ARG A 75 -9.12 5.88 1.84
C ARG A 75 -9.78 5.25 3.06
N ILE A 76 -9.29 4.10 3.50
CA ILE A 76 -9.95 3.28 4.54
C ILE A 76 -9.08 2.97 5.75
N SER A 77 -7.85 3.51 5.80
CA SER A 77 -6.82 3.15 6.80
C SER A 77 -6.37 1.68 6.68
N ASP A 78 -5.32 1.32 7.41
CA ASP A 78 -4.89 -0.07 7.55
C ASP A 78 -5.95 -0.89 8.28
N ALA A 79 -6.38 -2.00 7.68
CA ALA A 79 -7.26 -2.95 8.35
C ALA A 79 -6.43 -4.12 8.88
N ASN A 80 -6.17 -4.10 10.20
CA ASN A 80 -5.56 -5.23 10.88
C ASN A 80 -6.41 -6.51 10.73
N TYR A 81 -5.79 -7.62 11.11
CA TYR A 81 -6.37 -8.96 11.08
C TYR A 81 -7.75 -9.08 11.76
N VAL A 82 -8.04 -8.28 12.80
CA VAL A 82 -9.37 -8.28 13.44
C VAL A 82 -10.37 -7.54 12.55
N TYR A 83 -10.03 -6.35 12.07
CA TYR A 83 -10.91 -5.51 11.25
C TYR A 83 -11.32 -6.23 9.95
N GLN A 84 -10.39 -6.96 9.33
CA GLN A 84 -10.66 -7.75 8.12
C GLN A 84 -11.80 -8.76 8.29
N LYS A 85 -12.08 -9.24 9.51
CA LYS A 85 -13.19 -10.18 9.78
C LYS A 85 -14.57 -9.54 9.73
N TYR A 86 -14.62 -8.21 9.86
CA TYR A 86 -15.88 -7.46 10.00
C TYR A 86 -16.08 -6.42 8.90
N LEU A 87 -15.03 -6.11 8.13
CA LEU A 87 -15.10 -5.17 7.02
C LEU A 87 -15.41 -5.88 5.70
N LYS A 88 -16.35 -5.30 4.95
CA LYS A 88 -16.52 -5.61 3.53
C LYS A 88 -15.93 -4.45 2.71
N ARG A 89 -14.85 -4.72 1.99
CA ARG A 89 -14.20 -3.73 1.12
C ARG A 89 -14.87 -3.73 -0.25
N ASP A 90 -15.18 -2.53 -0.76
CA ASP A 90 -15.60 -2.33 -2.14
C ASP A 90 -14.39 -1.88 -2.96
N GLU A 91 -13.59 -2.84 -3.41
CA GLU A 91 -12.33 -2.58 -4.11
C GLU A 91 -12.53 -1.74 -5.38
N LYS A 92 -13.68 -1.88 -6.05
CA LYS A 92 -14.01 -1.08 -7.24
C LYS A 92 -14.21 0.39 -6.90
N LYS A 93 -14.83 0.68 -5.76
CA LYS A 93 -15.00 2.06 -5.28
C LYS A 93 -13.70 2.65 -4.71
N LEU A 94 -12.81 1.77 -4.22
CA LEU A 94 -11.52 2.18 -3.66
C LEU A 94 -10.45 2.42 -4.72
N SER A 95 -10.58 1.86 -5.93
CA SER A 95 -9.60 2.10 -7.00
C SER A 95 -9.47 3.60 -7.31
N MET A 96 -8.22 4.02 -7.55
CA MET A 96 -7.88 5.39 -7.95
C MET A 96 -7.73 5.55 -9.47
N ILE A 97 -7.75 4.42 -10.18
CA ILE A 97 -7.53 4.24 -11.61
C ILE A 97 -8.65 3.36 -12.17
#